data_AF-A0A9X3V6P7-F1
#
_entry.id   AF-A0A9X3V6P7-F1
#
_cell.length_a   1.000
_cell.length_b   1.000
_cell.length_c   1.000
_cell.angle_alpha   90.00
_cell.angle_beta   90.00
_cell.angle_gamma   90.00
#
_symmetry.space_group_name_H-M   'P 1'
#
loop_
_entity.id
_entity.type
_entity.pdbx_description
1 polymer ?
#
loop_
_entity_poly.entity_id
_entity_poly.type
_entity_poly.pdbx_seq_one_letter_code
_entity_poly.pdbx_strand_id
1 'polypeptide(L)'
;MKTTWAEHLSCWAQRRDHGGAERAATAAGGVVAVARVEFVVRLRDGITEKMRVLHKARYHNIQHVKPLADYPGWMVLTTDTGVNDG
;
A
#
# COMPACT_ATOMS: atom_id res chain seq x y z
N MET A 1 25.97 0.64 -5.82
CA MET A 1 25.13 -0.27 -6.64
C MET A 1 23.80 0.42 -6.87
N LYS A 2 23.35 0.55 -8.12
CA LYS A 2 22.03 1.12 -8.44
C LYS A 2 20.98 0.02 -8.30
N THR A 3 19.98 0.22 -7.45
CA THR A 3 18.84 -0.71 -7.36
C THR A 3 18.00 -0.54 -8.61
N THR A 4 17.91 -1.59 -9.43
CA THR A 4 17.07 -1.61 -10.63
C THR A 4 15.79 -2.38 -10.32
N TRP A 5 14.66 -1.79 -10.68
CA TRP A 5 13.35 -2.40 -10.47
C TRP A 5 12.82 -2.96 -11.78
N ALA A 6 12.36 -4.20 -11.77
CA ALA A 6 11.68 -4.84 -12.89
C ALA A 6 10.18 -4.87 -12.64
N GLU A 7 9.38 -4.79 -13.72
CA GLU A 7 7.95 -5.02 -13.63
C GLU A 7 7.68 -6.49 -13.27
N HIS A 8 6.88 -6.71 -12.22
CA HIS A 8 6.46 -8.05 -11.82
C HIS A 8 5.14 -8.44 -12.50
N LEU A 9 4.13 -7.57 -12.41
CA LEU A 9 2.83 -7.73 -13.05
C LEU A 9 2.06 -6.40 -13.13
N SER A 10 1.08 -6.34 -14.02
CA SER A 10 0.08 -5.26 -14.09
C SER A 10 -1.32 -5.82 -13.81
N CYS A 11 -2.11 -5.17 -12.95
CA CYS A 11 -3.49 -5.60 -12.67
C CYS A 11 -4.41 -4.43 -12.28
N TRP A 12 -5.72 -4.70 -12.30
CA TRP A 12 -6.72 -3.77 -11.77
C TRP A 12 -6.69 -3.74 -10.25
N ALA A 13 -6.80 -2.52 -9.70
CA ALA A 13 -6.80 -2.28 -8.28
C ALA A 13 -7.82 -1.19 -7.92
N GLN A 14 -8.45 -1.32 -6.75
CA GLN A 14 -9.17 -0.22 -6.12
C GLN A 14 -8.21 0.49 -5.16
N ARG A 15 -7.94 1.78 -5.40
CA ARG A 15 -7.19 2.64 -4.47
C ARG A 15 -8.13 3.15 -3.36
N ARG A 16 -7.66 3.13 -2.12
CA ARG A 16 -8.31 3.71 -0.94
C ARG A 16 -7.31 4.61 -0.23
N ASP A 17 -7.61 5.89 -0.16
CA ASP A 17 -6.78 6.88 0.50
C ASP A 17 -7.28 7.08 1.93
N HIS A 18 -6.45 6.76 2.91
CA HIS A 18 -6.74 7.04 4.31
C HIS A 18 -6.00 8.32 4.70
N GLY A 19 -6.71 9.45 4.58
CA GLY A 19 -6.24 10.72 5.11
C GLY A 19 -6.18 10.63 6.64
N GLY A 20 -5.12 11.15 7.26
CA GLY A 20 -4.87 11.10 8.71
C GLY A 20 -5.88 11.85 9.60
N ALA A 21 -7.14 11.99 9.17
CA ALA A 21 -8.22 12.66 9.87
C ALA A 21 -9.11 11.72 10.70
N GLU A 22 -8.94 10.40 10.61
CA GLU A 22 -9.71 9.46 11.44
C GLU A 22 -9.07 9.31 12.83
N ARG A 23 -9.44 10.24 13.72
CA ARG A 23 -9.18 10.23 15.15
C ARG A 23 -9.78 8.98 15.83
N ALA A 24 -8.99 8.31 16.65
CA ALA A 24 -9.49 7.75 17.91
C ALA A 24 -8.60 8.31 19.03
N ALA A 25 -9.19 9.13 19.89
CA ALA A 25 -8.50 9.79 20.99
C ALA A 25 -8.21 8.79 22.12
N THR A 26 -6.94 8.59 22.47
CA THR A 26 -6.58 8.17 23.83
C THR A 26 -5.36 8.95 24.30
N ALA A 27 -5.50 9.49 25.51
CA ALA A 27 -4.53 10.31 26.19
C ALA A 27 -3.32 9.46 26.62
N ALA A 28 -2.15 9.79 26.09
CA ALA A 28 -0.77 9.45 26.51
C ALA A 28 0.07 8.89 25.35
N GLY A 29 0.97 9.72 24.82
CA GLY A 29 2.00 9.30 23.85
C GLY A 29 1.65 9.63 22.41
N GLY A 30 2.30 10.66 21.87
CA GLY A 30 2.05 11.20 20.54
C GLY A 30 2.15 10.14 19.43
N VAL A 31 1.03 9.92 18.74
CA VAL A 31 0.99 9.12 17.52
C VAL A 31 1.08 10.07 16.33
N VAL A 32 2.13 9.91 15.53
CA VAL A 32 2.27 10.60 14.24
C VAL A 32 1.22 10.01 13.30
N ALA A 33 0.25 10.81 12.87
CA ALA A 33 -0.72 10.42 11.85
C ALA A 33 0.01 10.21 10.53
N VAL A 34 0.37 8.96 10.23
CA VAL A 34 0.94 8.60 8.92
C VAL A 34 -0.22 8.39 7.96
N ALA A 35 -0.41 9.33 7.03
CA ALA A 35 -1.30 9.11 5.90
C ALA A 35 -0.87 7.81 5.18
N ARG A 36 -1.83 6.95 4.86
CA ARG A 36 -1.56 5.65 4.22
C ARG A 36 -2.45 5.47 3.00
N VAL A 37 -1.92 4.79 2.00
CA VAL A 37 -2.67 4.43 0.80
C VAL A 37 -2.83 2.92 0.79
N GLU A 38 -4.02 2.45 0.44
CA GLU A 38 -4.28 1.02 0.28
C GLU A 38 -4.69 0.73 -1.16
N PHE A 39 -4.21 -0.40 -1.69
CA PHE A 39 -4.64 -0.94 -2.96
C PHE A 39 -5.30 -2.30 -2.72
N VAL A 40 -6.57 -2.42 -3.06
CA VAL A 40 -7.30 -3.69 -3.01
C VAL A 40 -7.27 -4.32 -4.39
N VAL A 41 -6.72 -5.53 -4.46
CA VAL A 41 -6.53 -6.31 -5.68
C VAL A 41 -7.06 -7.73 -5.49
N ARG A 42 -7.26 -8.46 -6.60
CA ARG A 42 -7.49 -9.90 -6.51
C ARG A 42 -6.30 -10.57 -5.84
N LEU A 43 -6.55 -11.64 -5.09
CA LEU A 43 -5.48 -12.43 -4.50
C LEU A 43 -4.52 -12.91 -5.60
N ARG A 44 -3.23 -12.69 -5.36
CA ARG A 44 -2.13 -13.04 -6.25
C ARG A 44 -0.97 -13.53 -5.41
N ASP A 45 -0.46 -14.70 -5.75
CA ASP A 45 0.78 -15.20 -5.17
C ASP A 45 1.98 -14.40 -5.70
N GLY A 46 3.02 -14.28 -4.87
CA GLY A 46 4.28 -13.63 -5.24
C GLY A 46 4.37 -12.13 -4.96
N ILE A 47 3.26 -11.45 -4.63
CA ILE A 47 3.32 -10.06 -4.15
C ILE A 47 3.88 -10.01 -2.73
N THR A 48 4.92 -9.22 -2.51
CA THR A 48 5.60 -9.10 -1.19
C THR A 48 5.84 -7.65 -0.80
N GLU A 49 6.15 -7.41 0.48
CA GLU A 49 6.51 -6.09 1.04
C GLU A 49 7.82 -5.53 0.48
N LYS A 50 8.60 -6.33 -0.28
CA LYS A 50 9.80 -5.85 -0.99
C LYS A 50 9.48 -5.23 -2.36
N MET A 51 8.21 -5.19 -2.74
CA MET A 51 7.74 -4.65 -4.02
C MET A 51 7.12 -3.27 -3.84
N ARG A 52 6.85 -2.61 -4.97
CA ARG A 52 6.20 -1.30 -5.03
C ARG A 52 5.11 -1.27 -6.08
N VAL A 53 4.08 -0.49 -5.85
CA VAL A 53 3.00 -0.23 -6.80
C VAL A 53 3.33 1.03 -7.58
N LEU A 54 3.40 0.92 -8.90
CA LEU A 54 3.45 2.08 -9.81
C LEU A 54 2.03 2.46 -10.19
N HIS A 55 1.59 3.66 -9.82
CA HIS A 55 0.27 4.15 -10.16
C HIS A 55 0.31 5.67 -10.40
N LYS A 56 -0.19 6.11 -11.56
CA LYS A 56 -0.14 7.53 -12.00
C LYS A 56 1.26 8.16 -11.89
N ALA A 57 2.28 7.43 -12.38
CA ALA A 57 3.69 7.84 -12.33
C ALA A 57 4.27 8.05 -10.91
N ARG A 58 3.60 7.54 -9.88
CA ARG A 58 4.10 7.54 -8.50
C ARG A 58 4.38 6.12 -8.03
N TYR A 59 5.44 5.97 -7.24
CA TYR A 59 5.79 4.70 -6.62
C TYR A 59 5.32 4.67 -5.18
N HIS A 60 4.56 3.63 -4.84
CA HIS A 60 4.05 3.38 -3.51
C HIS A 60 4.71 2.12 -2.96
N ASN A 61 5.60 2.22 -1.97
CA ASN A 61 6.26 1.03 -1.43
C ASN A 61 5.29 0.24 -0.55
N ILE A 62 5.22 -1.06 -0.79
CA ILE A 62 4.32 -1.94 -0.03
C ILE A 62 4.89 -2.12 1.37
N GLN A 63 4.10 -1.73 2.38
CA GLN A 63 4.43 -1.90 3.78
C GLN A 63 3.84 -3.20 4.32
N HIS A 64 2.62 -3.54 3.89
CA HIS A 64 1.93 -4.76 4.31
C HIS A 64 1.12 -5.39 3.18
N VAL A 65 1.10 -6.73 3.19
CA VAL A 65 0.31 -7.56 2.27
C VAL A 65 -0.60 -8.46 3.08
N LYS A 66 -1.92 -8.34 2.91
CA LYS A 66 -2.88 -9.16 3.68
C LYS A 66 -4.06 -9.61 2.81
N PRO A 67 -4.53 -10.87 2.93
CA PRO A 67 -5.81 -11.25 2.36
C PRO A 67 -6.93 -10.44 3.03
N LEU A 68 -7.98 -10.11 2.26
CA LEU A 68 -9.11 -9.35 2.77
C LEU A 68 -10.10 -10.32 3.43
N ALA A 69 -10.22 -10.26 4.76
CA ALA A 69 -10.94 -11.26 5.55
C ALA A 69 -12.40 -11.44 5.10
N ASP A 70 -13.13 -10.34 4.87
CA ASP A 70 -14.54 -10.37 4.47
C ASP A 70 -14.77 -10.66 2.98
N TYR A 71 -13.70 -10.74 2.17
CA TYR A 71 -13.79 -10.92 0.73
C TYR A 71 -12.76 -11.94 0.23
N PRO A 72 -13.08 -13.25 0.34
CA PRO A 72 -12.21 -14.31 -0.15
C PRO A 72 -11.80 -14.10 -1.62
N GLY A 73 -10.53 -14.33 -1.91
CA GLY A 73 -9.96 -14.09 -3.25
C GLY A 73 -9.61 -12.63 -3.54
N TRP A 74 -9.64 -11.76 -2.53
CA TRP A 74 -9.10 -10.40 -2.57
C TRP A 74 -8.01 -10.22 -1.51
N MET A 75 -7.15 -9.24 -1.73
CA MET A 75 -6.09 -8.84 -0.81
C MET A 75 -5.93 -7.33 -0.81
N VAL A 76 -5.43 -6.81 0.30
CA VAL A 76 -5.09 -5.41 0.49
C VAL A 76 -3.58 -5.26 0.58
N LEU A 77 -3.06 -4.29 -0.17
CA LEU A 77 -1.69 -3.82 -0.12
C LEU A 77 -1.69 -2.48 0.59
N THR A 78 -1.18 -2.41 1.81
CA THR A 78 -0.97 -1.14 2.50
C THR A 78 0.37 -0.57 2.05
N THR A 79 0.39 0.67 1.61
CA THR A 79 1.57 1.36 1.09
C THR A 79 1.81 2.69 1.80
N ASP A 80 3.00 3.24 1.59
CA ASP A 80 3.26 4.65 1.89
C ASP A 80 2.42 5.61 1.01
N THR A 81 2.53 6.92 1.27
CA THR A 81 1.80 7.98 0.56
C THR A 81 2.21 8.15 -0.91
N GLY A 82 3.20 7.40 -1.37
CA GLY A 82 3.78 7.50 -2.70
C GLY A 82 4.86 8.56 -2.77
N VAL A 83 6.04 8.16 -3.20
CA VAL A 83 7.18 9.02 -3.48
C VAL A 83 7.36 9.21 -4.99
N ASN A 84 7.85 10.37 -5.40
CA ASN A 84 8.33 10.62 -6.76
C ASN A 84 9.80 10.18 -6.85
N ASP A 85 10.10 8.91 -6.61
CA ASP A 85 11.47 8.38 -6.75
C ASP A 85 11.69 7.92 -8.20
N GLY A 86 12.40 8.72 -8.99
CA GLY A 86 12.83 8.41 -10.36
C GLY A 86 14.04 7.48 -10.42
#